data_AF-A0A1I3JJU9-F1
#
_entry.id   AF-A0A1I3JJU9-F1
#
_cell.length_a   1.000
_cell.length_b   1.000
_cell.length_c   1.000
_cell.angle_alpha   90.00
_cell.angle_beta   90.00
_cell.angle_gamma   90.00
#
_symmetry.space_group_name_H-M   'P 1'
#
loop_
_entity.id
_entity.type
_entity.pdbx_description
1 polymer ?
#
loop_
_entity_poly.entity_id
_entity_poly.type
_entity_poly.pdbx_seq_one_letter_code
_entity_poly.pdbx_strand_id
1 'polypeptide(L)'
;MGWIWDSIKHVYALLAVIPVVPFLLVYFGYAAVSGDRKKAFRLAMDVTTALLIGCVAVLFNDIFDSGFGLYGILLILLLGGGLLGNMQYRSKGNLDLRRVSRAIWRLGFFLMSVCYVILMFVGIGKSLFTA
;
A
#
# COMPACT_ATOMS: atom_id res chain seq x y z
N MET A 1 24.20 -4.42 -21.09
CA MET A 1 23.73 -3.93 -19.76
C MET A 1 22.20 -3.85 -19.61
N GLY A 2 21.40 -4.50 -20.48
CA GLY A 2 19.92 -4.53 -20.33
C GLY A 2 19.40 -5.65 -19.41
N TRP A 3 20.06 -6.82 -19.42
CA TRP A 3 19.61 -8.02 -18.72
C TRP A 3 19.45 -7.88 -17.19
N ILE A 4 20.35 -7.12 -16.55
CA ILE A 4 20.27 -6.82 -15.10
C ILE A 4 19.05 -5.92 -14.84
N TRP A 5 18.82 -4.93 -15.70
CA TRP A 5 17.72 -3.99 -15.57
C TRP A 5 16.37 -4.66 -15.75
N ASP A 6 16.25 -5.57 -16.72
CA ASP A 6 15.03 -6.35 -16.93
C ASP A 6 14.79 -7.36 -15.81
N SER A 7 15.84 -7.96 -15.26
CA SER A 7 15.74 -8.83 -14.08
C SER A 7 15.23 -8.06 -12.84
N ILE A 8 15.74 -6.84 -12.61
CA ILE A 8 15.26 -5.99 -11.51
C ILE A 8 13.78 -5.63 -11.70
N LYS A 9 13.36 -5.30 -12.93
CA LYS A 9 11.93 -5.03 -13.21
C LYS A 9 11.05 -6.25 -12.96
N HIS A 10 11.48 -7.46 -13.35
CA HIS A 10 10.69 -8.68 -13.14
C HIS A 10 10.60 -9.04 -11.66
N VAL A 11 11.68 -8.91 -10.91
CA VAL A 11 11.68 -9.12 -9.46
C VAL A 11 10.80 -8.07 -8.78
N TYR A 12 10.91 -6.81 -9.18
CA TYR A 12 10.05 -5.74 -8.67
C TYR A 12 8.58 -5.99 -9.01
N ALA A 13 8.27 -6.41 -10.24
CA ALA A 13 6.92 -6.75 -10.66
C ALA A 13 6.37 -7.95 -9.88
N LEU A 14 7.14 -9.02 -9.67
CA LEU A 14 6.74 -10.16 -8.84
C LEU A 14 6.49 -9.76 -7.38
N LEU A 15 7.35 -8.89 -6.84
CA LEU A 15 7.22 -8.38 -5.49
C LEU A 15 6.03 -7.41 -5.34
N ALA A 16 5.71 -6.67 -6.41
CA ALA A 16 4.58 -5.76 -6.51
C ALA A 16 3.23 -6.47 -6.71
N VAL A 17 3.22 -7.58 -7.49
CA VAL A 17 2.02 -8.39 -7.76
C VAL A 17 1.53 -9.14 -6.52
N ILE A 18 2.41 -9.37 -5.54
CA ILE A 18 1.98 -9.95 -4.26
C ILE A 18 2.53 -9.07 -3.15
N PRO A 19 1.85 -7.97 -2.77
CA PRO A 19 2.29 -7.07 -1.70
C PRO A 19 2.43 -7.79 -0.34
N VAL A 20 1.86 -8.99 -0.20
CA VAL A 20 2.06 -9.88 0.96
C VAL A 20 3.52 -10.39 1.04
N VAL A 21 4.23 -10.56 -0.07
CA VAL A 21 5.62 -11.02 -0.09
C VAL A 21 6.60 -10.01 0.50
N PRO A 22 6.64 -8.73 0.08
CA PRO A 22 7.48 -7.72 0.72
C PRO A 22 7.08 -7.49 2.18
N PHE A 23 5.79 -7.60 2.52
CA PHE A 23 5.34 -7.55 3.90
C PHE A 23 5.98 -8.65 4.76
N LEU A 24 5.93 -9.90 4.30
CA LEU A 24 6.51 -11.04 5.00
C LEU A 24 8.04 -10.92 5.05
N LEU A 25 8.70 -10.51 3.95
CA LEU A 25 10.15 -10.33 3.91
C LEU A 25 10.64 -9.29 4.92
N VAL A 26 10.01 -8.11 4.96
CA VAL A 26 10.38 -7.06 5.92
C VAL A 26 10.05 -7.48 7.34
N TYR A 27 8.90 -8.15 7.55
CA TYR A 27 8.52 -8.66 8.86
C TYR A 27 9.51 -9.70 9.39
N PHE A 28 9.82 -10.75 8.62
CA PHE A 28 10.75 -11.79 9.03
C PHE A 28 12.18 -11.28 9.14
N GLY A 29 12.64 -10.46 8.19
CA GLY A 29 13.98 -9.86 8.22
C GLY A 29 14.20 -8.98 9.45
N TYR A 30 13.26 -8.09 9.75
CA TYR A 30 13.38 -7.21 10.91
C TYR A 30 13.09 -7.94 12.24
N ALA A 31 12.18 -8.92 12.25
CA ALA A 31 11.92 -9.73 13.44
C ALA A 31 13.13 -10.59 13.83
N ALA A 32 13.88 -11.13 12.86
CA ALA A 32 15.09 -11.90 13.09
C ALA A 32 16.24 -11.05 13.65
N VAL A 33 16.36 -9.79 13.20
CA VAL A 33 17.44 -8.89 13.63
C VAL A 33 17.13 -8.17 14.95
N SER A 34 15.90 -7.68 15.13
CA SER A 34 15.55 -6.81 16.25
C SER A 34 14.90 -7.54 17.43
N GLY A 35 14.38 -8.75 17.26
CA GLY A 35 13.60 -9.50 18.27
C GLY A 35 12.23 -8.88 18.64
N ASP A 36 12.06 -7.59 18.35
CA ASP A 36 10.88 -6.77 18.65
C ASP A 36 9.79 -6.95 17.56
N ARG A 37 9.02 -8.05 17.67
CA ARG A 37 7.93 -8.38 16.73
C ARG A 37 6.95 -7.21 16.48
N LYS A 38 6.66 -6.41 17.51
CA LYS A 38 5.78 -5.24 17.40
C LYS A 38 6.37 -4.10 16.57
N LYS A 39 7.70 -3.88 16.60
CA LYS A 39 8.35 -2.87 15.74
C LYS A 39 8.55 -3.39 14.33
N ALA A 40 8.94 -4.65 14.19
CA ALA A 40 9.05 -5.34 12.90
C ALA A 40 7.74 -5.23 12.10
N PHE A 41 6.61 -5.54 12.74
CA PHE A 41 5.29 -5.43 12.11
C PHE A 41 4.95 -4.01 11.66
N ARG A 42 5.30 -3.00 12.48
CA ARG A 42 5.06 -1.59 12.13
C ARG A 42 5.89 -1.16 10.92
N LEU A 43 7.17 -1.50 10.89
CA LEU A 43 8.03 -1.17 9.76
C LEU A 43 7.62 -1.93 8.49
N ALA A 44 7.27 -3.20 8.62
CA ALA A 44 6.74 -3.99 7.50
C ALA A 44 5.48 -3.34 6.93
N MET A 45 4.52 -2.94 7.77
CA MET A 45 3.34 -2.19 7.32
C MET A 45 3.73 -0.90 6.59
N ASP A 46 4.63 -0.10 7.16
CA ASP A 46 4.96 1.21 6.61
C ASP A 46 5.58 1.08 5.22
N VAL A 47 6.53 0.16 5.05
CA VAL A 47 7.19 -0.13 3.77
C VAL A 47 6.21 -0.72 2.75
N THR A 48 5.36 -1.66 3.18
CA THR A 48 4.41 -2.32 2.27
C THR A 48 3.33 -1.35 1.81
N THR A 49 2.93 -0.39 2.63
CA THR A 49 1.95 0.64 2.25
C THR A 49 2.46 1.49 1.10
N ALA A 50 3.74 1.89 1.13
CA ALA A 50 4.34 2.65 0.04
C ALA A 50 4.37 1.85 -1.28
N LEU A 51 4.70 0.55 -1.21
CA LEU A 51 4.62 -0.35 -2.36
C LEU A 51 3.19 -0.52 -2.87
N LEU A 52 2.23 -0.74 -1.97
CA LEU A 52 0.81 -0.90 -2.28
C LEU A 52 0.24 0.32 -3.02
N ILE A 53 0.60 1.55 -2.59
CA ILE A 53 0.18 2.77 -3.28
C ILE A 53 0.63 2.75 -4.74
N GLY A 54 1.88 2.36 -5.02
CA GLY A 54 2.38 2.23 -6.39
C GLY A 54 1.65 1.13 -7.18
N CYS A 55 1.45 -0.04 -6.57
CA CYS A 55 0.80 -1.17 -7.23
C CYS A 55 -0.65 -0.86 -7.60
N VAL A 56 -1.44 -0.33 -6.64
CA VAL A 56 -2.84 0.05 -6.85
C VAL A 56 -2.93 1.14 -7.90
N ALA A 57 -2.01 2.10 -7.92
CA ALA A 57 -2.01 3.17 -8.92
C ALA A 57 -1.80 2.65 -10.35
N VAL A 58 -0.80 1.77 -10.53
CA VAL A 58 -0.54 1.14 -11.84
C VAL A 58 -1.73 0.28 -12.26
N LEU A 59 -2.24 -0.58 -11.36
CA LEU A 59 -3.39 -1.44 -11.68
C LEU A 59 -4.62 -0.62 -12.06
N PHE A 60 -4.89 0.48 -11.34
CA PHE A 60 -6.01 1.34 -11.64
C PHE A 60 -5.83 2.02 -13.00
N ASN A 61 -4.62 2.51 -13.29
CA ASN A 61 -4.33 3.12 -14.58
C ASN A 61 -4.49 2.12 -15.74
N ASP A 62 -4.03 0.88 -15.57
CA ASP A 62 -4.14 -0.18 -16.59
C ASP A 62 -5.60 -0.64 -16.80
N ILE A 63 -6.41 -0.66 -15.74
CA ILE A 63 -7.82 -1.04 -15.83
C ILE A 63 -8.65 0.06 -16.50
N PHE A 64 -8.48 1.32 -16.06
CA PHE A 64 -9.30 2.46 -16.47
C PHE A 64 -8.70 3.30 -17.61
N ASP A 65 -7.52 2.95 -18.12
CA ASP A 65 -6.78 3.69 -19.15
C ASP A 65 -6.67 5.20 -18.81
N SER A 66 -6.46 5.49 -17.53
CA SER A 66 -6.48 6.85 -16.99
C SER A 66 -5.25 7.07 -16.12
N GLY A 67 -4.72 8.29 -16.06
CA GLY A 67 -3.62 8.64 -15.14
C GLY A 67 -4.08 8.90 -13.70
N PHE A 68 -5.34 8.58 -13.36
CA PHE A 68 -5.98 9.05 -12.13
C PHE A 68 -5.72 8.16 -10.90
N GLY A 69 -5.08 7.00 -11.04
CA GLY A 69 -4.87 6.04 -9.95
C GLY A 69 -4.13 6.63 -8.75
N LEU A 70 -3.03 7.35 -8.98
CA LEU A 70 -2.27 8.02 -7.91
C LEU A 70 -3.10 9.10 -7.21
N TYR A 71 -3.84 9.91 -7.98
CA TYR A 71 -4.66 10.99 -7.44
C TYR A 71 -5.83 10.44 -6.62
N GLY A 72 -6.48 9.37 -7.08
CA GLY A 72 -7.55 8.71 -6.34
C GLY A 72 -7.07 8.14 -5.00
N ILE A 73 -5.91 7.49 -4.99
CA ILE A 73 -5.27 6.99 -3.77
C ILE A 73 -4.94 8.12 -2.81
N LEU A 74 -4.34 9.20 -3.31
CA LEU A 74 -3.99 10.37 -2.51
C LEU A 74 -5.25 11.00 -1.89
N LEU A 75 -6.32 11.13 -2.68
CA LEU A 75 -7.59 11.72 -2.27
C LEU A 75 -8.27 10.87 -1.19
N ILE A 76 -8.25 9.54 -1.34
CA ILE A 76 -8.72 8.60 -0.31
C ILE A 76 -7.90 8.72 0.98
N LEU A 77 -6.57 8.81 0.88
CA LEU A 77 -5.68 8.99 2.02
C LEU A 77 -5.95 10.32 2.75
N LEU A 78 -6.23 11.37 1.99
CA LEU A 78 -6.50 12.72 2.50
C LEU A 78 -7.90 12.82 3.13
N LEU A 79 -8.91 12.19 2.53
CA LEU A 79 -10.26 12.08 3.11
C LEU A 79 -10.27 11.23 4.37
N GLY A 80 -9.62 10.06 4.33
CA GLY A 80 -9.42 9.21 5.50
C GLY A 80 -8.68 9.95 6.60
N GLY A 81 -7.65 10.71 6.22
CA GLY A 81 -6.89 11.57 7.13
C GLY A 81 -7.68 12.70 7.75
N GLY A 82 -8.49 13.40 6.96
CA GLY A 82 -9.36 14.47 7.42
C GLY A 82 -10.43 13.96 8.38
N LEU A 83 -11.09 12.84 8.05
CA LEU A 83 -12.12 12.21 8.89
C LEU A 83 -11.55 11.73 10.23
N LEU A 84 -10.45 10.97 10.20
CA LEU A 84 -9.80 10.48 11.41
C LEU A 84 -9.19 11.60 12.25
N GLY A 85 -8.67 12.64 11.60
CA GLY A 85 -8.18 13.85 12.26
C GLY A 85 -9.30 14.58 12.99
N ASN A 86 -10.44 14.77 12.33
CA ASN A 86 -11.62 15.43 12.91
C ASN A 86 -12.24 14.60 14.05
N MET A 87 -12.34 13.28 13.90
CA MET A 87 -12.80 12.37 14.95
C MET A 87 -11.88 12.40 16.18
N GLN A 88 -10.56 12.42 15.98
CA GLN A 88 -9.60 12.53 17.09
C GLN A 88 -9.63 13.92 17.75
N TYR A 89 -9.79 14.98 16.97
CA TYR A 89 -9.93 16.35 17.47
C TYR A 89 -11.14 16.50 18.39
N ARG A 90 -12.29 15.96 17.96
CA ARG A 90 -13.53 16.00 18.75
C ARG A 90 -13.50 15.11 19.99
N SER A 91 -12.77 13.99 19.96
CA SER A 91 -12.74 13.03 21.07
C SER A 91 -11.71 13.35 22.16
N LYS A 92 -10.59 14.01 21.83
CA LYS A 92 -9.50 14.24 22.79
C LYS A 92 -9.09 15.70 22.99
N GLY A 93 -9.59 16.64 22.19
CA GLY A 93 -9.28 18.07 22.32
C GLY A 93 -7.82 18.47 22.03
N ASN A 94 -6.92 17.51 21.80
CA ASN A 94 -5.53 17.75 21.44
C ASN A 94 -5.16 16.95 20.17
N LEU A 95 -4.70 17.66 19.14
CA LEU A 95 -4.28 17.10 17.86
C LEU A 95 -2.84 16.60 17.96
N ASP A 96 -2.67 15.36 18.39
CA ASP A 96 -1.39 14.66 18.25
C ASP A 96 -1.18 14.28 16.78
N LEU A 97 -0.64 15.19 15.97
CA LEU A 97 -0.36 14.97 14.54
C LEU A 97 0.43 13.67 14.28
N ARG A 98 1.38 13.32 15.16
CA ARG A 98 2.15 12.07 15.07
C ARG A 98 1.31 10.81 15.29
N ARG A 99 0.23 10.89 16.07
CA ARG A 99 -0.65 9.75 16.33
C ARG A 99 -1.67 9.61 15.21
N VAL A 100 -2.21 10.73 14.74
CA VAL A 100 -3.13 10.81 13.61
C VAL A 100 -2.44 10.31 12.33
N SER A 101 -1.27 10.84 11.98
CA SER A 101 -0.54 10.42 10.76
C SER A 101 -0.23 8.92 10.74
N ARG A 102 0.16 8.34 11.88
CA ARG A 102 0.36 6.88 12.00
C ARG A 102 -0.93 6.09 11.90
N ALA A 103 -2.04 6.60 12.43
CA ALA A 103 -3.34 5.95 12.28
C ALA A 103 -3.79 5.95 10.81
N ILE A 104 -3.57 7.07 10.12
CA ILE A 104 -3.84 7.23 8.69
C ILE A 104 -2.98 6.26 7.88
N TRP A 105 -1.68 6.19 8.14
CA TRP A 105 -0.78 5.29 7.43
C TRP A 105 -1.21 3.82 7.57
N ARG A 106 -1.65 3.43 8.78
CA ARG A 106 -2.18 2.08 9.04
C ARG A 106 -3.51 1.80 8.35
N LEU A 107 -4.42 2.77 8.34
CA LEU A 107 -5.69 2.62 7.61
C LEU A 107 -5.46 2.64 6.11
N GLY A 108 -4.46 3.39 5.63
CA GLY A 108 -3.97 3.37 4.25
C GLY A 108 -3.50 1.98 3.86
N PHE A 109 -2.68 1.30 4.68
CA PHE A 109 -2.30 -0.10 4.45
C PHE A 109 -3.51 -1.01 4.22
N PHE A 110 -4.48 -0.95 5.14
CA PHE A 110 -5.66 -1.82 5.10
C PHE A 110 -6.51 -1.53 3.85
N LEU A 111 -6.78 -0.26 3.60
CA LEU A 111 -7.60 0.18 2.48
C LEU A 111 -6.93 -0.12 1.14
N MET A 112 -5.63 0.14 1.00
CA MET A 112 -4.87 -0.20 -0.20
C MET A 112 -4.78 -1.70 -0.41
N SER A 113 -4.63 -2.50 0.66
CA SER A 113 -4.62 -3.96 0.56
C SER A 113 -5.96 -4.50 0.04
N VAL A 114 -7.08 -4.00 0.57
CA VAL A 114 -8.43 -4.39 0.11
C VAL A 114 -8.65 -3.94 -1.33
N CYS A 115 -8.32 -2.68 -1.65
CA CYS A 115 -8.48 -2.13 -2.99
C CYS A 115 -7.60 -2.89 -4.00
N TYR A 116 -6.38 -3.24 -3.63
CA TYR A 116 -5.48 -4.06 -4.42
C TYR A 116 -6.09 -5.42 -4.76
N VAL A 117 -6.61 -6.15 -3.76
CA VAL A 117 -7.22 -7.47 -3.98
C VAL A 117 -8.42 -7.35 -4.92
N ILE A 118 -9.30 -6.37 -4.72
CA ILE A 118 -10.46 -6.14 -5.60
C ILE A 118 -10.02 -5.82 -7.03
N LEU A 119 -9.11 -4.86 -7.20
CA LEU A 119 -8.62 -4.45 -8.52
C LEU A 119 -7.86 -5.60 -9.20
N MET A 120 -7.15 -6.44 -8.46
CA MET A 120 -6.48 -7.61 -9.00
C MET A 120 -7.46 -8.61 -9.60
N PHE A 121 -8.57 -8.91 -8.91
CA PHE A 121 -9.62 -9.75 -9.47
C PHE A 121 -10.27 -9.14 -10.71
N VAL A 122 -10.52 -7.83 -10.70
CA VAL A 122 -11.07 -7.11 -11.86
C VAL A 122 -10.08 -7.11 -13.03
N GLY A 123 -8.79 -6.88 -12.77
CA GLY A 123 -7.74 -6.88 -13.78
C GLY A 123 -7.54 -8.26 -14.43
N ILE A 124 -7.54 -9.32 -13.61
CA ILE A 124 -7.51 -10.71 -14.12
C ILE A 124 -8.77 -10.98 -14.96
N GLY A 125 -9.95 -10.56 -14.49
CA GLY A 125 -11.19 -10.68 -15.26
C GLY A 125 -11.09 -9.98 -16.62
N LYS A 126 -10.67 -8.71 -16.65
CA LYS A 126 -10.46 -7.95 -17.89
C LYS A 126 -9.47 -8.66 -18.80
N SER A 127 -8.34 -9.13 -18.28
CA SER A 127 -7.32 -9.84 -19.06
C SER A 127 -7.84 -11.16 -19.64
N LEU A 128 -8.70 -11.89 -18.94
CA LEU A 128 -9.29 -13.15 -19.41
C LEU A 128 -10.42 -12.94 -20.43
N PHE A 129 -11.19 -11.87 -20.30
CA PHE A 129 -12.26 -11.54 -21.26
C PHE A 129 -11.77 -10.77 -22.49
N THR A 130 -10.56 -10.20 -22.45
CA THR A 130 -9.93 -9.50 -23.59
C THR A 130 -8.98 -10.43 -24.39
N ALA A 131 -8.86 -11.70 -24.00
CA ALA A 131 -8.12 -12.75 -24.69
C ALA A 131 -9.07 -13.64 -25.51
#